data_AF-A0A960UTE0-F1
#
_entry.id   AF-A0A960UTE0-F1
#
_cell.length_a   1.000
_cell.length_b   1.000
_cell.length_c   1.000
_cell.angle_alpha   90.00
_cell.angle_beta   90.00
_cell.angle_gamma   90.00
#
_symmetry.space_group_name_H-M   'P 1'
#
loop_
_entity.id
_entity.type
_entity.pdbx_description
1 polymer ?
#
loop_
_entity_poly.entity_id
_entity_poly.type
_entity_poly.pdbx_seq_one_letter_code
_entity_poly.pdbx_strand_id
1 'polypeptide(L)'
;RLMGFHLTDNFDRPYQSASISEFWRRWHISLGSWFRDYVYISLGGNRTGVYRNLFITMFLAGLWHGAGMMFVAWGMYHGFFLMIERVPAAIRRRFSKKMVVDSGSTHRAPTARMQTARGSTGVEIESDSAAAVLPEQRQSHGLADGSPESAAAARGLDVQIGVGESGGLLWLRRFATLHIVLIGWVLFRSRDLDQFLGFFSSLFPANLWTFSHWTTPNAGWNYLAVVLLAYIYHLTPVRYREKLARQWNAQNLVTQIVLAFVLLLALFQISVQDVQPFIYFQF
;
A
#
# COMPACT_ATOMS: atom_id res chain seq x y z
N ARG A 1 21.39 10.25 -12.59
CA ARG A 1 21.35 11.38 -11.63
C ARG A 1 21.96 12.59 -12.33
N LEU A 2 21.18 13.61 -12.67
CA LEU A 2 21.65 14.77 -13.45
C LEU A 2 21.92 16.02 -12.58
N MET A 3 21.28 16.14 -11.41
CA MET A 3 21.36 17.33 -10.54
C MET A 3 21.85 17.03 -9.12
N GLY A 4 22.49 15.88 -8.87
CA GLY A 4 23.02 15.51 -7.54
C GLY A 4 21.98 15.08 -6.48
N PHE A 5 20.69 15.40 -6.65
CA PHE A 5 19.63 15.00 -5.72
C PHE A 5 19.25 13.50 -5.84
N HIS A 6 18.85 12.90 -4.72
CA HIS A 6 18.15 11.60 -4.69
C HIS A 6 16.66 11.87 -4.57
N LEU A 7 15.95 11.69 -5.68
CA LEU A 7 14.50 11.69 -5.69
C LEU A 7 14.01 10.32 -5.18
N THR A 8 12.95 10.35 -4.38
CA THR A 8 12.27 9.14 -3.94
C THR A 8 11.64 8.45 -5.14
N ASP A 9 11.77 7.12 -5.20
CA ASP A 9 11.09 6.32 -6.22
C ASP A 9 9.58 6.50 -6.07
N ASN A 10 8.89 6.77 -7.19
CA ASN A 10 7.45 7.02 -7.15
C ASN A 10 6.62 5.73 -7.23
N PHE A 11 7.21 4.62 -7.68
CA PHE A 11 6.52 3.35 -7.87
C PHE A 11 7.41 2.17 -7.48
N ASP A 12 6.90 1.26 -6.64
CA ASP A 12 7.56 0.00 -6.31
C ASP A 12 6.63 -1.20 -6.54
N ARG A 13 6.61 -1.70 -7.77
CA ARG A 13 5.82 -2.88 -8.19
C ARG A 13 4.39 -2.89 -7.59
N PRO A 14 3.62 -1.79 -7.72
CA PRO A 14 2.38 -1.58 -6.97
C PRO A 14 1.33 -2.66 -7.23
N TYR A 15 1.23 -3.13 -8.46
CA TYR A 15 0.25 -4.17 -8.81
C TYR A 15 0.53 -5.53 -8.13
N GLN A 16 1.75 -5.80 -7.65
CA GLN A 16 2.08 -7.04 -6.92
C GLN A 16 1.63 -7.05 -5.45
N SER A 17 0.92 -6.01 -5.03
CA SER A 17 0.45 -5.86 -3.65
C SER A 17 -0.60 -6.90 -3.30
N ALA A 18 -0.50 -7.47 -2.10
CA ALA A 18 -1.47 -8.41 -1.55
C ALA A 18 -2.59 -7.73 -0.75
N SER A 19 -2.57 -6.39 -0.70
CA SER A 19 -3.62 -5.58 -0.09
C SER A 19 -3.67 -4.16 -0.66
N ILE A 20 -4.77 -3.44 -0.42
CA ILE A 20 -5.00 -2.09 -0.95
C ILE A 20 -4.11 -1.07 -0.24
N SER A 21 -3.89 -1.24 1.07
CA SER A 21 -2.95 -0.42 1.84
C SER A 21 -1.53 -0.58 1.33
N GLU A 22 -1.12 -1.81 1.00
CA GLU A 22 0.18 -2.06 0.39
C GLU A 22 0.30 -1.44 -1.00
N PHE A 23 -0.78 -1.52 -1.81
CA PHE A 23 -0.83 -0.87 -3.11
C PHE A 23 -0.58 0.63 -3.02
N TRP A 24 -1.28 1.35 -2.15
CA TRP A 24 -1.13 2.80 -1.96
C TRP A 24 0.22 3.21 -1.37
N ARG A 25 0.90 2.32 -0.64
CA ARG A 25 2.28 2.55 -0.19
C ARG A 25 3.31 2.43 -1.31
N ARG A 26 2.97 1.72 -2.38
CA ARG A 26 3.85 1.41 -3.53
C ARG A 26 3.49 2.19 -4.79
N TRP A 27 2.33 2.84 -4.81
CA TRP A 27 1.83 3.63 -5.93
C TRP A 27 1.93 5.12 -5.61
N HIS A 28 2.56 5.87 -6.51
CA HIS A 28 2.70 7.33 -6.41
C HIS A 28 3.22 7.80 -5.03
N ILE A 29 4.32 7.18 -4.60
CA ILE A 29 4.89 7.27 -3.24
C ILE A 29 5.09 8.71 -2.79
N SER A 30 5.55 9.61 -3.67
CA SER A 30 5.77 11.01 -3.32
C SER A 30 4.46 11.72 -2.95
N LEU A 31 3.42 11.61 -3.78
CA LEU A 31 2.09 12.17 -3.54
C LEU A 31 1.42 11.51 -2.32
N GLY A 32 1.51 10.19 -2.21
CA GLY A 32 1.00 9.45 -1.06
C GLY A 32 1.65 9.90 0.25
N SER A 33 2.97 10.17 0.24
CA SER A 33 3.68 10.73 1.40
C SER A 33 3.19 12.13 1.73
N TRP A 34 2.98 12.99 0.73
CA TRP A 34 2.45 14.33 0.93
C TRP A 34 1.05 14.32 1.56
N PHE A 35 0.12 13.53 1.02
CA PHE A 35 -1.23 13.40 1.61
C PHE A 35 -1.19 12.83 3.02
N ARG A 36 -0.33 11.84 3.27
CA ARG A 36 -0.16 11.28 4.62
C ARG A 36 0.35 12.34 5.60
N ASP A 37 1.39 13.05 5.23
CA ASP A 37 2.13 13.92 6.14
C ASP A 37 1.40 15.26 6.38
N TYR A 38 0.73 15.79 5.36
CA TYR A 38 0.05 17.09 5.44
C TYR A 38 -1.45 17.02 5.68
N VAL A 39 -2.14 15.95 5.25
CA VAL A 39 -3.59 15.80 5.42
C VAL A 39 -3.90 14.79 6.52
N TYR A 40 -3.45 13.55 6.36
CA TYR A 40 -3.85 12.46 7.26
C TYR A 40 -3.34 12.67 8.69
N ILE A 41 -2.07 13.02 8.86
CA ILE A 41 -1.47 13.26 10.18
C ILE A 41 -2.08 14.51 10.84
N SER A 42 -2.31 15.58 10.07
CA SER A 42 -2.97 16.80 10.54
C SER A 42 -4.39 16.56 11.07
N LEU A 43 -5.11 15.59 10.51
CA LEU A 43 -6.45 15.18 10.98
C LEU A 43 -6.43 14.30 12.25
N GLY A 44 -5.24 14.01 12.82
CA GLY A 44 -5.05 13.16 13.99
C GLY A 44 -4.52 11.76 13.67
N GLY A 45 -4.27 11.46 12.40
CA GLY A 45 -3.66 10.22 11.92
C GLY A 45 -4.33 8.97 12.50
N ASN A 46 -3.53 8.10 13.12
CA ASN A 46 -4.00 6.87 13.74
C ASN A 46 -4.57 7.05 15.16
N ARG A 47 -4.45 8.24 15.75
CA ARG A 47 -4.76 8.48 17.18
C ARG A 47 -6.25 8.74 17.39
N THR A 48 -6.90 9.45 16.48
CA THR A 48 -8.31 9.84 16.59
C THR A 48 -9.00 9.70 15.24
N GLY A 49 -10.18 9.07 15.20
CA GLY A 49 -11.04 9.07 14.01
C GLY A 49 -10.44 8.43 12.73
N VAL A 50 -9.69 7.34 12.86
CA VAL A 50 -8.95 6.68 11.75
C VAL A 50 -9.77 6.52 10.46
N TYR A 51 -11.00 6.01 10.56
CA TYR A 51 -11.88 5.80 9.40
C TYR A 51 -12.27 7.11 8.71
N ARG A 52 -12.64 8.13 9.50
CA ARG A 52 -12.93 9.48 9.01
C ARG A 52 -11.70 10.08 8.34
N ASN A 53 -10.53 9.95 8.94
CA ASN A 53 -9.30 10.53 8.40
C ASN A 53 -8.91 9.88 7.06
N LEU A 54 -9.04 8.55 6.95
CA LEU A 54 -8.81 7.84 5.68
C LEU A 54 -9.79 8.30 4.61
N PHE A 55 -11.07 8.40 4.95
CA PHE A 55 -12.12 8.83 4.04
C PHE A 55 -11.87 10.26 3.53
N ILE A 56 -11.59 11.22 4.43
CA ILE A 56 -11.29 12.61 4.05
C ILE A 56 -10.03 12.67 3.18
N THR A 57 -8.98 11.93 3.54
CA THR A 57 -7.72 11.94 2.78
C THR A 57 -7.94 11.42 1.36
N MET A 58 -8.68 10.33 1.18
CA MET A 58 -8.96 9.78 -0.15
C MET A 58 -9.95 10.61 -0.95
N PHE A 59 -10.92 11.25 -0.29
CA PHE A 59 -11.82 12.20 -0.92
C PHE A 59 -11.05 13.41 -1.47
N LEU A 60 -10.16 14.00 -0.67
CA LEU A 60 -9.30 15.11 -1.11
C LEU A 60 -8.31 14.69 -2.20
N ALA A 61 -7.80 13.45 -2.15
CA ALA A 61 -7.00 12.89 -3.23
C ALA A 61 -7.80 12.79 -4.54
N GLY A 62 -9.06 12.36 -4.48
CA GLY A 62 -9.96 12.39 -5.64
C GLY A 62 -10.16 13.80 -6.18
N LEU A 63 -10.50 14.76 -5.32
CA LEU A 63 -10.68 16.16 -5.72
C LEU A 63 -9.42 16.80 -6.32
N TRP A 64 -8.23 16.40 -5.85
CA TRP A 64 -6.96 16.88 -6.40
C TRP A 64 -6.78 16.49 -7.88
N HIS A 65 -7.38 15.39 -8.33
CA HIS A 65 -7.32 14.97 -9.73
C HIS A 65 -8.34 15.67 -10.64
N GLY A 66 -9.45 16.18 -10.07
CA GLY A 66 -10.44 16.96 -10.81
C GLY A 66 -11.76 17.14 -10.07
N ALA A 67 -12.58 18.09 -10.51
CA ALA A 67 -13.87 18.43 -9.90
C ALA A 67 -15.05 17.53 -10.33
N GLY A 68 -14.83 16.59 -11.25
CA GLY A 68 -15.85 15.67 -11.73
C GLY A 68 -16.29 14.65 -10.67
N MET A 69 -17.58 14.29 -10.68
CA MET A 69 -18.16 13.31 -9.74
C MET A 69 -17.49 11.93 -9.80
N MET A 70 -16.91 11.56 -10.95
CA MET A 70 -16.18 10.30 -11.11
C MET A 70 -14.89 10.26 -10.28
N PHE A 71 -14.19 11.39 -10.13
CA PHE A 71 -13.01 11.49 -9.27
C PHE A 71 -13.36 11.41 -7.77
N VAL A 72 -14.49 12.00 -7.39
CA VAL A 72 -15.04 11.84 -6.03
C VAL A 72 -15.40 10.38 -5.78
N ALA A 73 -16.17 9.76 -6.68
CA ALA A 73 -16.55 8.35 -6.58
C ALA A 73 -15.31 7.43 -6.49
N TRP A 74 -14.26 7.75 -7.24
CA TRP A 74 -12.98 7.04 -7.18
C TRP A 74 -12.28 7.17 -5.81
N GLY A 75 -12.18 8.38 -5.28
CA GLY A 75 -11.59 8.61 -3.95
C GLY A 75 -12.37 7.88 -2.87
N MET A 76 -13.69 7.92 -2.95
CA MET A 76 -14.62 7.23 -2.05
C MET A 76 -14.50 5.71 -2.14
N TYR A 77 -14.38 5.17 -3.36
CA TYR A 77 -14.17 3.76 -3.63
C TYR A 77 -12.91 3.24 -2.94
N HIS A 78 -11.76 3.90 -3.14
CA HIS A 78 -10.53 3.46 -2.50
C HIS A 78 -10.52 3.72 -0.99
N GLY A 79 -11.13 4.81 -0.53
CA GLY A 79 -11.34 5.08 0.89
C GLY A 79 -12.13 3.96 1.57
N PHE A 80 -13.20 3.49 0.94
CA PHE A 80 -14.01 2.36 1.41
C PHE A 80 -13.20 1.06 1.57
N PHE A 81 -12.42 0.67 0.57
CA PHE A 81 -11.60 -0.53 0.67
C PHE A 81 -10.48 -0.42 1.72
N LEU A 82 -9.87 0.75 1.87
CA LEU A 82 -8.89 1.01 2.94
C LEU A 82 -9.51 0.89 4.33
N MET A 83 -10.76 1.32 4.50
CA MET A 83 -11.50 1.15 5.75
C MET A 83 -11.77 -0.33 6.05
N ILE A 84 -12.26 -1.10 5.07
CA ILE A 84 -12.52 -2.54 5.24
C ILE A 84 -11.26 -3.28 5.66
N GLU A 85 -10.13 -3.01 5.01
CA GLU A 85 -8.85 -3.66 5.33
C GLU A 85 -8.39 -3.38 6.77
N ARG A 86 -8.82 -2.26 7.34
CA ARG A 86 -8.48 -1.84 8.71
C ARG A 86 -9.28 -2.60 9.79
N VAL A 87 -10.47 -3.10 9.46
CA VAL A 87 -11.38 -3.74 10.43
C VAL A 87 -10.77 -4.98 11.10
N PRO A 88 -10.19 -5.96 10.37
CA PRO A 88 -9.56 -7.14 10.97
C PRO A 88 -8.41 -6.79 11.93
N ALA A 89 -7.63 -5.74 11.63
CA ALA A 89 -6.55 -5.28 12.50
C ALA A 89 -7.08 -4.65 13.80
N ALA A 90 -8.17 -3.89 13.72
CA ALA A 90 -8.82 -3.29 14.90
C ALA A 90 -9.43 -4.37 15.82
N ILE A 91 -10.06 -5.39 15.24
CA ILE A 91 -10.64 -6.51 15.97
C ILE A 91 -9.55 -7.30 16.71
N ARG A 92 -8.45 -7.65 16.02
CA ARG A 92 -7.31 -8.37 16.60
C ARG A 92 -6.68 -7.65 17.81
N ARG A 93 -6.57 -6.32 17.73
CA ARG A 93 -6.07 -5.48 18.83
C ARG A 93 -6.99 -5.50 20.04
N ARG A 94 -8.31 -5.46 19.82
CA ARG A 94 -9.31 -5.54 20.91
C ARG A 94 -9.23 -6.89 21.64
N PHE A 95 -9.14 -7.99 20.90
CA PHE A 95 -9.00 -9.32 21.50
C PHE A 95 -7.68 -9.50 22.26
N SER A 96 -6.57 -8.99 21.72
CA SER A 96 -5.27 -9.05 22.41
C SER A 96 -5.28 -8.26 23.72
N LYS A 97 -5.86 -7.05 23.72
CA LYS A 97 -5.98 -6.24 24.93
C LYS A 97 -6.87 -6.90 25.98
N LYS A 98 -7.96 -7.58 25.56
CA LYS A 98 -8.84 -8.32 26.46
C LYS A 98 -8.12 -9.52 27.09
N MET A 99 -7.37 -10.31 26.32
CA MET A 99 -6.59 -11.45 26.85
C MET A 99 -5.50 -11.03 27.84
N VAL A 100 -4.79 -9.92 27.59
CA VAL A 100 -3.76 -9.41 28.52
C VAL A 100 -4.38 -8.91 29.82
N VAL A 101 -5.56 -8.27 29.76
CA VAL A 101 -6.28 -7.79 30.95
C VAL A 101 -6.84 -8.96 31.78
N ASP A 102 -7.30 -10.03 31.13
CA ASP A 102 -7.87 -11.22 31.80
C ASP A 102 -6.78 -12.12 32.41
N SER A 103 -5.57 -12.13 31.86
CA SER A 103 -4.40 -12.78 32.48
C SER A 103 -3.79 -11.97 33.65
N GLY A 104 -4.01 -10.66 33.69
CA GLY A 104 -3.50 -9.79 34.76
C GLY A 104 -4.39 -9.72 36.00
N SER A 105 -5.62 -10.23 35.94
CA SER A 105 -6.60 -10.16 37.02
C SER A 105 -6.63 -11.39 37.95
N THR A 106 -5.89 -12.46 37.63
CA THR A 106 -5.96 -13.75 38.36
C THR A 106 -4.90 -13.97 39.44
N HIS A 107 -3.99 -13.01 39.71
CA HIS A 107 -3.05 -13.12 40.84
C HIS A 107 -2.79 -11.78 41.54
N ARG A 108 -3.72 -11.37 42.40
CA ARG A 108 -3.38 -10.56 43.59
C ARG A 108 -4.10 -11.13 44.80
N ALA A 109 -3.44 -12.06 45.48
CA ALA A 109 -3.79 -12.39 46.86
C ALA A 109 -3.38 -11.21 47.77
N PRO A 110 -4.20 -10.84 48.77
CA PRO A 110 -3.86 -9.78 49.71
C PRO A 110 -2.91 -10.34 50.78
N THR A 111 -1.61 -10.10 50.65
CA THR A 111 -0.68 -10.32 51.78
C THR A 111 -0.77 -9.13 52.72
N ALA A 112 -1.42 -9.37 53.86
CA ALA A 112 -1.49 -8.46 54.99
C ALA A 112 -0.14 -8.32 55.70
N ARG A 113 0.18 -7.06 56.05
CA ARG A 113 0.81 -6.58 57.30
C ARG A 113 2.22 -7.11 57.66
N MET A 114 3.18 -6.18 57.74
CA MET A 114 3.98 -5.99 58.95
C MET A 114 4.61 -4.59 59.00
N GLN A 115 4.15 -3.78 59.95
CA GLN A 115 4.86 -2.59 60.43
C GLN A 115 6.04 -3.06 61.29
N THR A 116 7.23 -2.51 61.06
CA THR A 116 8.27 -2.44 62.07
C THR A 116 8.86 -1.03 62.07
N ALA A 117 8.65 -0.34 63.19
CA ALA A 117 9.27 0.93 63.53
C ALA A 117 10.70 0.71 64.07
N ARG A 118 11.61 1.61 63.73
CA ARG A 118 12.88 2.03 64.39
C ARG A 118 13.44 3.15 63.48
N GLY A 119 13.80 4.37 63.90
CA GLY A 119 14.34 4.87 65.16
C GLY A 119 15.75 5.43 64.90
N SER A 120 16.04 6.65 65.39
CA SER A 120 17.31 7.44 65.37
C SER A 120 17.53 8.32 64.12
N THR A 121 17.62 9.67 64.14
CA THR A 121 18.27 10.76 64.92
C THR A 121 19.65 11.20 64.38
N GLY A 122 19.80 12.53 64.20
CA GLY A 122 21.01 13.29 63.82
C GLY A 122 20.78 14.06 62.51
N VAL A 123 20.44 15.36 62.45
CA VAL A 123 21.14 16.59 62.88
C VAL A 123 22.57 16.67 62.32
N GLU A 124 22.76 17.45 61.25
CA GLU A 124 23.76 18.53 61.22
C GLU A 124 23.45 19.57 60.13
N ILE A 125 23.83 20.80 60.44
CA ILE A 125 23.55 22.09 59.77
C ILE A 125 24.89 22.61 59.25
N GLU A 126 24.93 23.20 58.05
CA GLU A 126 25.64 24.45 57.68
C GLU A 126 25.73 24.55 56.14
N SER A 127 25.06 25.53 55.53
CA SER A 127 25.60 26.84 55.07
C SER A 127 26.63 26.64 53.94
N ASP A 128 26.52 27.23 52.75
CA ASP A 128 26.36 28.66 52.54
C ASP A 128 26.32 28.96 51.03
N SER A 129 25.95 30.21 50.74
CA SER A 129 26.29 30.98 49.54
C SER A 129 25.51 30.77 48.23
N ALA A 130 24.88 31.90 47.86
CA ALA A 130 24.14 32.16 46.65
C ALA A 130 25.05 32.41 45.43
N ALA A 131 24.59 31.97 44.26
CA ALA A 131 24.81 32.69 43.01
C ALA A 131 23.68 32.37 42.03
N ALA A 132 22.81 33.36 41.84
CA ALA A 132 21.78 33.35 40.82
C ALA A 132 22.40 33.56 39.43
N VAL A 133 22.17 32.63 38.50
CA VAL A 133 22.29 32.87 37.05
C VAL A 133 21.09 32.22 36.36
N LEU A 134 20.34 33.06 35.64
CA LEU A 134 19.13 32.74 34.87
C LEU A 134 19.43 31.86 33.63
N PRO A 135 18.42 31.17 33.05
CA PRO A 135 18.64 30.04 32.18
C PRO A 135 18.87 30.45 30.72
N GLU A 136 19.99 30.02 30.14
CA GLU A 136 20.23 30.14 28.71
C GLU A 136 19.57 28.97 27.98
N GLN A 137 18.47 29.26 27.28
CA GLN A 137 17.86 28.37 26.31
C GLN A 137 18.84 28.08 25.17
N ARG A 138 19.50 26.92 25.20
CA ARG A 138 20.00 26.28 23.98
C ARG A 138 19.00 25.23 23.52
N GLN A 139 18.34 25.55 22.42
CA GLN A 139 17.59 24.64 21.58
C GLN A 139 18.50 23.47 21.16
N SER A 140 18.43 22.36 21.89
CA SER A 140 18.87 21.07 21.38
C SER A 140 17.82 20.62 20.37
N HIS A 141 18.10 20.83 19.08
CA HIS A 141 17.48 20.06 18.01
C HIS A 141 17.67 18.58 18.37
N GLY A 142 16.58 17.94 18.80
CA GLY A 142 16.52 16.50 19.00
C GLY A 142 16.76 15.83 17.66
N LEU A 143 18.03 15.55 17.38
CA LEU A 143 18.45 14.48 16.48
C LEU A 143 17.70 13.25 16.96
N ALA A 144 16.84 12.71 16.09
CA ALA A 144 16.12 11.49 16.33
C ALA A 144 17.11 10.42 16.78
N ASP A 145 16.99 10.04 18.05
CA ASP A 145 17.70 8.89 18.61
C ASP A 145 17.44 7.69 17.69
N GLY A 146 18.52 7.22 17.06
CA GLY A 146 18.56 6.06 16.18
C GLY A 146 18.48 4.74 16.94
N SER A 147 17.92 4.73 18.15
CA SER A 147 17.70 3.52 18.92
C SER A 147 16.82 2.52 18.14
N PRO A 148 17.16 1.22 18.18
CA PRO A 148 16.35 0.18 17.55
C PRO A 148 14.89 0.19 18.00
N GLU A 149 14.60 0.70 19.21
CA GLU A 149 13.25 0.83 19.77
C GLU A 149 12.42 1.95 19.13
N SER A 150 13.02 3.10 18.82
CA SER A 150 12.40 4.21 18.09
C SER A 150 12.03 3.78 16.65
N ALA A 151 12.94 3.05 16.00
CA ALA A 151 12.70 2.43 14.70
C ALA A 151 11.68 1.27 14.78
N ALA A 152 11.64 0.52 15.88
CA ALA A 152 10.66 -0.56 16.10
C ALA A 152 9.25 -0.02 16.39
N ALA A 153 9.13 1.13 17.06
CA ALA A 153 7.86 1.80 17.33
C ALA A 153 7.22 2.35 16.04
N ALA A 154 8.02 2.86 15.10
CA ALA A 154 7.57 3.25 13.76
C ALA A 154 7.22 2.04 12.86
N ARG A 155 7.87 0.88 13.07
CA ARG A 155 7.56 -0.42 12.44
C ARG A 155 6.36 -1.14 13.07
N GLY A 156 5.79 -0.63 14.16
CA GLY A 156 4.66 -1.25 14.91
C GLY A 156 3.30 -1.23 14.20
N LEU A 157 3.27 -0.82 12.93
CA LEU A 157 2.10 -0.86 12.05
C LEU A 157 2.37 -1.63 10.76
N ASP A 158 3.45 -2.39 10.71
CA ASP A 158 3.57 -3.45 9.73
C ASP A 158 2.46 -4.46 10.03
N VAL A 159 1.42 -4.39 9.23
CA VAL A 159 0.61 -5.55 8.88
C VAL A 159 1.62 -6.58 8.37
N GLN A 160 2.17 -7.39 9.29
CA GLN A 160 2.96 -8.58 8.99
C GLN A 160 2.02 -9.56 8.30
N ILE A 161 1.79 -9.30 7.04
CA ILE A 161 1.25 -10.25 6.11
C ILE A 161 2.46 -10.81 5.38
N GLY A 162 2.73 -12.09 5.59
CA GLY A 162 3.69 -12.82 4.78
C GLY A 162 4.96 -13.28 5.50
N VAL A 163 4.85 -13.79 6.72
CA VAL A 163 5.77 -14.85 7.17
C VAL A 163 4.90 -16.07 7.50
N GLY A 164 4.64 -16.91 6.50
CA GLY A 164 3.93 -18.18 6.67
C GLY A 164 2.65 -18.40 5.85
N GLU A 165 2.24 -17.50 4.96
CA GLU A 165 1.06 -17.74 4.11
C GLU A 165 1.36 -18.83 3.06
N SER A 166 0.45 -19.81 2.94
CA SER A 166 0.49 -20.78 1.84
C SER A 166 0.43 -20.02 0.52
N GLY A 167 1.21 -20.47 -0.47
CA GLY A 167 1.33 -19.75 -1.76
C GLY A 167 -0.02 -19.35 -2.31
N GLY A 168 -1.00 -20.26 -2.31
CA GLY A 168 -2.36 -20.05 -2.82
C GLY A 168 -3.12 -18.86 -2.21
N LEU A 169 -3.02 -18.63 -0.90
CA LEU A 169 -3.68 -17.50 -0.26
C LEU A 169 -3.10 -16.16 -0.73
N LEU A 170 -1.78 -16.09 -0.88
CA LEU A 170 -1.11 -14.91 -1.41
C LEU A 170 -1.55 -14.61 -2.85
N TRP A 171 -1.72 -15.64 -3.68
CA TRP A 171 -2.23 -15.49 -5.06
C TRP A 171 -3.64 -14.91 -5.07
N LEU A 172 -4.54 -15.48 -4.27
CA LEU A 172 -5.93 -15.01 -4.18
C LEU A 172 -6.00 -13.53 -3.76
N ARG A 173 -5.18 -13.15 -2.79
CA ARG A 173 -5.14 -11.78 -2.28
C ARG A 173 -4.60 -10.78 -3.27
N ARG A 174 -3.53 -11.14 -4.01
CA ARG A 174 -3.01 -10.32 -5.12
C ARG A 174 -4.03 -10.18 -6.23
N PHE A 175 -4.68 -11.28 -6.60
CA PHE A 175 -5.76 -11.27 -7.59
C PHE A 175 -6.88 -10.32 -7.17
N ALA A 176 -7.39 -10.45 -5.93
CA ALA A 176 -8.43 -9.57 -5.40
C ALA A 176 -7.99 -8.09 -5.38
N THR A 177 -6.79 -7.81 -4.86
CA THR A 177 -6.23 -6.45 -4.77
C THR A 177 -6.10 -5.83 -6.16
N LEU A 178 -5.58 -6.58 -7.13
CA LEU A 178 -5.43 -6.13 -8.50
C LEU A 178 -6.78 -5.77 -9.12
N HIS A 179 -7.81 -6.61 -8.96
CA HIS A 179 -9.13 -6.35 -9.56
C HIS A 179 -9.82 -5.15 -8.93
N ILE A 180 -9.72 -4.99 -7.61
CA ILE A 180 -10.22 -3.79 -6.93
C ILE A 180 -9.53 -2.54 -7.50
N VAL A 181 -8.21 -2.58 -7.64
CA VAL A 181 -7.44 -1.47 -8.21
C VAL A 181 -7.81 -1.20 -9.67
N LEU A 182 -7.98 -2.23 -10.50
CA LEU A 182 -8.36 -2.08 -11.90
C LEU A 182 -9.76 -1.48 -12.05
N ILE A 183 -10.74 -1.93 -11.25
CA ILE A 183 -12.07 -1.32 -11.22
C ILE A 183 -11.98 0.15 -10.82
N GLY A 184 -11.15 0.47 -9.82
CA GLY A 184 -10.81 1.85 -9.47
C GLY A 184 -10.25 2.63 -10.66
N TRP A 185 -9.32 2.07 -11.43
CA TRP A 185 -8.79 2.76 -12.61
C TRP A 185 -9.81 2.98 -13.72
N VAL A 186 -10.69 2.01 -13.97
CA VAL A 186 -11.80 2.18 -14.92
C VAL A 186 -12.72 3.31 -14.46
N LEU A 187 -13.04 3.36 -13.16
CA LEU A 187 -13.83 4.44 -12.58
C LEU A 187 -13.16 5.81 -12.73
N PHE A 188 -11.84 5.90 -12.43
CA PHE A 188 -11.05 7.12 -12.58
C PHE A 188 -10.99 7.61 -14.03
N ARG A 189 -10.93 6.68 -14.98
CA ARG A 189 -10.80 6.96 -16.41
C ARG A 189 -12.12 7.38 -17.06
N SER A 190 -13.24 6.94 -16.48
CA SER A 190 -14.56 7.12 -17.05
C SER A 190 -15.05 8.57 -16.86
N ARG A 191 -15.70 9.12 -17.88
CA ARG A 191 -16.28 10.47 -17.85
C ARG A 191 -17.59 10.52 -17.06
N ASP A 192 -18.34 9.43 -17.11
CA ASP A 192 -19.67 9.27 -16.52
C ASP A 192 -19.94 7.80 -16.19
N LEU A 193 -21.07 7.56 -15.52
CA LEU A 193 -21.47 6.23 -15.09
C LEU A 193 -21.80 5.31 -16.27
N ASP A 194 -22.36 5.84 -17.37
CA ASP A 194 -22.74 5.07 -18.54
C ASP A 194 -21.50 4.49 -19.23
N GLN A 195 -20.44 5.29 -19.40
CA GLN A 195 -19.16 4.84 -19.90
C GLN A 195 -18.53 3.79 -18.96
N PHE A 196 -18.57 4.02 -17.65
CA PHE A 196 -18.05 3.06 -16.67
C PHE A 196 -18.75 1.71 -16.81
N LEU A 197 -20.09 1.68 -16.82
CA LEU A 197 -20.87 0.46 -16.98
C LEU A 197 -20.67 -0.17 -18.37
N GLY A 198 -20.51 0.66 -19.41
CA GLY A 198 -20.19 0.24 -20.77
C GLY A 198 -18.89 -0.57 -20.88
N PHE A 199 -17.88 -0.26 -20.08
CA PHE A 199 -16.65 -1.08 -20.03
C PHE A 199 -16.93 -2.49 -19.50
N PHE A 200 -17.81 -2.65 -18.49
CA PHE A 200 -18.13 -3.96 -17.93
C PHE A 200 -19.05 -4.78 -18.83
N SER A 201 -20.02 -4.15 -19.50
CA SER A 201 -20.83 -4.86 -20.50
C SER A 201 -19.98 -5.33 -21.68
N SER A 202 -18.93 -4.60 -22.02
CA SER A 202 -17.94 -5.00 -23.04
C SER A 202 -17.03 -6.15 -22.60
N LEU A 203 -16.92 -6.44 -21.29
CA LEU A 203 -16.25 -7.65 -20.80
C LEU A 203 -17.12 -8.90 -21.00
N PHE A 204 -18.44 -8.72 -21.00
CA PHE A 204 -19.42 -9.78 -21.21
C PHE A 204 -20.38 -9.52 -22.37
N PRO A 205 -19.88 -9.43 -23.62
CA PRO A 205 -20.74 -9.34 -24.80
C PRO A 205 -21.84 -10.42 -24.76
N ALA A 206 -23.08 -10.07 -25.09
CA ALA A 206 -24.20 -11.02 -25.13
C ALA A 206 -23.94 -12.20 -26.09
N ASN A 207 -23.06 -11.99 -27.07
CA ASN A 207 -22.56 -12.94 -28.04
C ASN A 207 -21.22 -13.59 -27.65
N LEU A 208 -20.75 -13.48 -26.40
CA LEU A 208 -19.57 -14.23 -25.92
C LEU A 208 -19.71 -15.72 -26.21
N TRP A 209 -20.93 -16.26 -26.11
CA TRP A 209 -21.22 -17.67 -26.35
C TRP A 209 -21.46 -17.99 -27.83
N THR A 210 -21.41 -17.00 -28.73
CA THR A 210 -21.60 -17.20 -30.17
C THR A 210 -20.28 -17.59 -30.82
N PHE A 211 -20.17 -18.88 -31.17
CA PHE A 211 -18.97 -19.51 -31.76
C PHE A 211 -18.38 -18.76 -32.97
N SER A 212 -19.18 -18.02 -33.73
CA SER A 212 -18.77 -17.26 -34.93
C SER A 212 -17.69 -16.19 -34.66
N HIS A 213 -17.65 -15.58 -33.48
CA HIS A 213 -16.61 -14.59 -33.11
C HIS A 213 -15.30 -15.20 -32.62
N TRP A 214 -15.25 -16.53 -32.49
CA TRP A 214 -14.09 -17.27 -31.98
C TRP A 214 -13.17 -17.78 -33.10
N THR A 215 -13.59 -17.64 -34.36
CA THR A 215 -12.84 -18.02 -35.57
C THR A 215 -12.42 -16.84 -36.43
N THR A 216 -12.91 -15.62 -36.15
CA THR A 216 -12.42 -14.39 -36.79
C THR A 216 -10.95 -14.13 -36.43
N PRO A 217 -10.06 -13.93 -37.41
CA PRO A 217 -8.70 -13.46 -37.15
C PRO A 217 -8.78 -12.17 -36.33
N ASN A 218 -8.08 -12.12 -35.20
CA ASN A 218 -8.05 -10.98 -34.27
C ASN A 218 -9.28 -10.80 -33.37
N ALA A 219 -10.07 -11.84 -33.09
CA ALA A 219 -11.09 -11.81 -32.04
C ALA A 219 -10.94 -12.97 -31.03
N GLY A 220 -11.19 -12.65 -29.76
CA GLY A 220 -11.24 -13.60 -28.64
C GLY A 220 -9.88 -14.13 -28.19
N TRP A 221 -9.34 -15.13 -28.88
CA TRP A 221 -8.24 -15.96 -28.37
C TRP A 221 -6.91 -15.21 -28.20
N ASN A 222 -6.55 -14.31 -29.12
CA ASN A 222 -5.30 -13.56 -29.03
C ASN A 222 -5.31 -12.61 -27.83
N TYR A 223 -6.41 -11.89 -27.62
CA TYR A 223 -6.56 -10.99 -26.47
C TYR A 223 -6.65 -11.76 -25.16
N LEU A 224 -7.41 -12.87 -25.11
CA LEU A 224 -7.48 -13.73 -23.94
C LEU A 224 -6.11 -14.35 -23.62
N ALA A 225 -5.35 -14.78 -24.63
CA ALA A 225 -4.00 -15.32 -24.44
C ALA A 225 -3.05 -14.25 -23.91
N VAL A 226 -3.08 -13.02 -24.44
CA VAL A 226 -2.25 -11.91 -23.94
C VAL A 226 -2.64 -11.52 -22.52
N VAL A 227 -3.95 -11.43 -22.22
CA VAL A 227 -4.44 -11.15 -20.87
C VAL A 227 -4.06 -12.28 -19.90
N LEU A 228 -4.20 -13.53 -20.30
CA LEU A 228 -3.82 -14.70 -19.50
C LEU A 228 -2.32 -14.72 -19.25
N LEU A 229 -1.48 -14.47 -20.27
CA LEU A 229 -0.04 -14.34 -20.14
C LEU A 229 0.33 -13.17 -19.21
N ALA A 230 -0.37 -12.04 -19.32
CA ALA A 230 -0.19 -10.90 -18.44
C ALA A 230 -0.55 -11.27 -16.99
N TYR A 231 -1.65 -11.99 -16.76
CA TYR A 231 -2.02 -12.48 -15.43
C TYR A 231 -1.02 -13.49 -14.89
N ILE A 232 -0.60 -14.46 -15.69
CA ILE A 232 0.42 -15.45 -15.31
C ILE A 232 1.70 -14.72 -14.91
N TYR A 233 2.20 -13.83 -15.78
CA TYR A 233 3.39 -13.04 -15.49
C TYR A 233 3.20 -12.21 -14.23
N HIS A 234 2.09 -11.47 -14.14
CA HIS A 234 1.79 -10.56 -13.04
C HIS A 234 1.73 -11.26 -11.69
N LEU A 235 1.11 -12.43 -11.67
CA LEU A 235 0.92 -13.19 -10.45
C LEU A 235 2.17 -14.04 -10.11
N THR A 236 3.05 -14.32 -11.08
CA THR A 236 4.31 -15.05 -10.89
C THR A 236 5.23 -14.37 -9.86
N PRO A 237 5.65 -15.10 -8.79
CA PRO A 237 6.54 -14.60 -7.75
C PRO A 237 7.88 -14.11 -8.28
N VAL A 238 8.44 -13.08 -7.63
CA VAL A 238 9.68 -12.40 -8.02
C VAL A 238 10.85 -13.38 -8.22
N ARG A 239 10.98 -14.41 -7.37
CA ARG A 239 12.02 -15.45 -7.48
C ARG A 239 12.10 -16.13 -8.86
N TYR A 240 10.95 -16.39 -9.48
CA TYR A 240 10.91 -17.02 -10.80
C TYR A 240 11.27 -16.04 -11.90
N ARG A 241 10.84 -14.78 -11.76
CA ARG A 241 11.21 -13.70 -12.68
C ARG A 241 12.70 -13.42 -12.64
N GLU A 242 13.31 -13.40 -11.46
CA GLU A 242 14.76 -13.27 -11.31
C GLU A 242 15.50 -14.46 -11.91
N LYS A 243 14.97 -15.68 -11.77
CA LYS A 243 15.53 -16.87 -12.44
C LYS A 243 15.48 -16.72 -13.96
N LEU A 244 14.35 -16.31 -14.51
CA LEU A 244 14.19 -16.05 -15.95
C LEU A 244 15.12 -14.92 -16.43
N ALA A 245 15.25 -13.84 -15.66
CA ALA A 245 16.17 -12.75 -15.97
C ALA A 245 17.63 -13.21 -15.95
N ARG A 246 18.03 -14.02 -14.96
CA ARG A 246 19.37 -14.64 -14.93
C ARG A 246 19.60 -15.54 -16.13
N GLN A 247 18.62 -16.34 -16.52
CA GLN A 247 18.71 -17.22 -17.70
C GLN A 247 18.82 -16.43 -19.00
N TRP A 248 18.05 -15.35 -19.15
CA TRP A 248 18.12 -14.42 -20.28
C TRP A 248 19.48 -13.74 -20.37
N ASN A 249 19.98 -13.21 -19.25
CA ASN A 249 21.28 -12.54 -19.18
C ASN A 249 22.46 -13.49 -19.40
N ALA A 250 22.26 -14.80 -19.21
CA ALA A 250 23.25 -15.82 -19.51
C ALA A 250 23.29 -16.23 -20.99
N GLN A 251 22.31 -15.80 -21.80
CA GLN A 251 22.32 -16.06 -23.25
C GLN A 251 23.31 -15.16 -23.97
N ASN A 252 23.78 -15.61 -25.14
CA ASN A 252 24.58 -14.77 -26.03
C ASN A 252 23.72 -13.67 -26.69
N LEU A 253 24.38 -12.61 -27.18
CA LEU A 253 23.71 -11.46 -27.77
C LEU A 253 22.86 -11.84 -29.00
N VAL A 254 23.33 -12.77 -29.82
CA VAL A 254 22.62 -13.22 -31.03
C VAL A 254 21.29 -13.87 -30.67
N THR A 255 21.27 -14.78 -29.69
CA THR A 255 20.04 -15.41 -29.19
C THR A 255 19.09 -14.36 -28.61
N GLN A 256 19.60 -13.37 -27.87
CA GLN A 256 18.76 -12.29 -27.35
C GLN A 256 18.12 -11.47 -28.48
N ILE A 257 18.89 -11.12 -29.52
CA ILE A 257 18.38 -10.37 -30.69
C ILE A 257 17.34 -11.19 -31.46
N VAL A 258 17.61 -12.47 -31.72
CA VAL A 258 16.68 -13.36 -32.43
C VAL A 258 15.38 -13.51 -31.65
N LEU A 259 15.46 -13.77 -30.34
CA LEU A 259 14.26 -13.89 -29.49
C LEU A 259 13.48 -12.57 -29.40
N ALA A 260 14.17 -11.43 -29.31
CA ALA A 260 13.53 -10.12 -29.32
C ALA A 260 12.85 -9.84 -30.67
N PHE A 261 13.47 -10.23 -31.78
CA PHE A 261 12.89 -10.08 -33.11
C PHE A 261 11.68 -11.00 -33.32
N VAL A 262 11.73 -12.25 -32.87
CA VAL A 262 10.58 -13.17 -32.89
C VAL A 262 9.44 -12.63 -32.04
N LEU A 263 9.73 -12.11 -30.84
CA LEU A 263 8.73 -11.46 -30.00
C LEU A 263 8.12 -10.24 -30.69
N LEU A 264 8.92 -9.41 -31.36
CA LEU A 264 8.45 -8.26 -32.12
C LEU A 264 7.51 -8.68 -33.25
N LEU A 265 7.87 -9.71 -34.03
CA LEU A 265 7.00 -10.24 -35.08
C LEU A 265 5.70 -10.80 -34.51
N ALA A 266 5.76 -11.52 -33.38
CA ALA A 266 4.55 -12.03 -32.70
C ALA A 266 3.64 -10.89 -32.23
N LEU A 267 4.21 -9.83 -31.65
CA LEU A 267 3.45 -8.64 -31.24
C LEU A 267 2.87 -7.88 -32.43
N PHE A 268 3.59 -7.79 -33.55
CA PHE A 268 3.11 -7.15 -34.78
C PHE A 268 1.88 -7.87 -35.36
N GLN A 269 1.87 -9.21 -35.32
CA GLN A 269 0.70 -10.00 -35.73
C GLN A 269 -0.51 -9.79 -34.82
N ILE A 270 -0.28 -9.40 -33.56
CA ILE A 270 -1.34 -9.10 -32.58
C ILE A 270 -1.78 -7.63 -32.66
N SER A 271 -0.89 -6.71 -33.03
CA SER A 271 -1.17 -5.27 -33.07
C SER A 271 -1.93 -4.89 -34.34
N VAL A 272 -3.25 -5.04 -34.29
CA VAL A 272 -4.15 -4.50 -35.31
C VAL A 272 -5.22 -3.69 -34.59
N GLN A 273 -4.94 -2.43 -34.24
CA GLN A 273 -5.91 -1.34 -34.06
C GLN A 273 -5.14 -0.04 -33.72
N ASP A 274 -5.71 1.09 -34.17
CA ASP A 274 -5.19 2.45 -34.06
C ASP A 274 -4.54 2.79 -32.71
N VAL A 275 -3.39 3.48 -32.77
CA VAL A 275 -2.64 3.95 -31.60
C VAL A 275 -3.53 4.84 -30.75
N GLN A 276 -4.13 4.29 -29.70
CA GLN A 276 -4.88 5.06 -28.72
C GLN A 276 -3.89 5.96 -27.95
N PRO A 277 -4.12 7.28 -27.89
CA PRO A 277 -3.21 8.18 -27.21
C PRO A 277 -3.06 7.79 -25.73
N PHE A 278 -1.81 7.72 -25.29
CA PHE A 278 -1.43 7.37 -23.92
C PHE A 278 -2.07 8.34 -22.91
N ILE A 279 -2.38 7.85 -21.70
CA ILE A 279 -3.13 8.55 -20.62
C ILE A 279 -2.66 9.99 -20.34
N TYR A 280 -1.41 10.35 -20.59
CA TYR A 280 -0.86 11.69 -20.36
C TYR A 280 -1.16 12.72 -21.46
N PHE A 281 -1.77 12.33 -22.57
CA PHE A 281 -2.11 13.24 -23.68
C PHE A 281 -3.60 13.62 -23.70
N GLN A 282 -4.32 13.42 -22.60
CA GLN A 282 -5.72 13.85 -22.43
C GLN A 282 -5.88 14.99 -21.41
N PHE A 283 -4.96 15.96 -21.45
CA PHE A 283 -5.11 17.23 -20.73
C PHE A 283 -5.42 18.34 -21.73
#